data_AF-A0A3R7MW52-F1
#
_entry.id   AF-A0A3R7MW52-F1
#
_cell.length_a   1.000
_cell.length_b   1.000
_cell.length_c   1.000
_cell.angle_alpha   90.00
_cell.angle_beta   90.00
_cell.angle_gamma   90.00
#
_symmetry.space_group_name_H-M   'P 1'
#
loop_
_entity.id
_entity.type
_entity.pdbx_description
1 polymer ?
#
loop_
_entity_poly.entity_id
_entity_poly.type
_entity_poly.pdbx_seq_one_letter_code
_entity_poly.pdbx_strand_id
1 'polypeptide(L)'
;MMSTSDGGQATLSDLKEVLKDTLAARGSLDQIKARIRAEIFSALDDQDVPKPKLSNENLVINELIREYLEYNGYRHALSVFLPGKVLI
;
A
#
# COMPACT_ATOMS: atom_id res chain seq x y z
N MET A 1 19.42 -41.29 36.53
CA MET A 1 18.52 -40.11 36.47
C MET A 1 18.75 -39.41 35.15
N MET A 2 17.81 -39.57 34.21
CA MET A 2 17.83 -38.92 32.90
C MET A 2 16.48 -38.20 32.79
N SER A 3 16.46 -36.91 33.10
CA SER A 3 15.24 -36.11 33.02
C SER A 3 15.08 -35.59 31.59
N THR A 4 14.27 -36.33 30.86
CA THR A 4 13.40 -35.97 29.74
C THR A 4 13.35 -34.51 29.27
N SER A 5 13.68 -34.32 27.98
CA SER A 5 12.86 -33.63 26.96
C SER A 5 12.38 -32.20 27.24
N ASP A 6 13.21 -31.20 26.91
CA ASP A 6 12.75 -29.85 26.55
C ASP A 6 12.53 -29.79 25.02
N GLY A 7 11.47 -30.44 24.56
CA GLY A 7 10.98 -30.30 23.20
C GLY A 7 10.18 -29.01 23.11
N GLY A 8 10.83 -27.95 22.63
CA GLY A 8 10.29 -26.59 22.52
C GLY A 8 8.86 -26.55 21.96
N GLN A 9 7.90 -26.29 22.83
CA GLN A 9 6.54 -25.96 22.44
C GLN A 9 6.54 -24.50 21.98
N ALA A 10 6.52 -24.29 20.66
CA ALA A 10 6.21 -22.97 20.12
C ALA A 10 4.86 -22.54 20.69
N THR A 11 4.83 -21.37 21.35
CA THR A 11 3.60 -20.85 21.93
C THR A 11 2.68 -20.36 20.80
N LEU A 12 1.38 -20.25 21.09
CA LEU A 12 0.42 -19.67 20.14
C LEU A 12 0.85 -18.27 19.66
N SER A 13 1.51 -17.51 20.53
CA SER A 13 2.08 -16.20 20.23
C SER A 13 3.21 -16.29 19.22
N ASP A 14 4.13 -17.25 19.38
CA ASP A 14 5.25 -17.45 18.46
C ASP A 14 4.74 -17.82 17.07
N LEU A 15 3.75 -18.72 17.00
CA LEU A 15 3.14 -19.11 15.73
C LEU A 15 2.44 -17.92 15.04
N LYS A 16 1.79 -17.04 15.82
CA LYS A 16 1.13 -15.84 15.30
C LYS A 16 2.13 -14.84 14.73
N GLU A 17 3.26 -14.60 15.41
CA GLU A 17 4.30 -13.70 14.90
C GLU A 17 4.96 -14.27 13.64
N VAL A 18 5.31 -15.57 13.62
CA VAL A 18 5.85 -16.22 12.42
C VAL A 18 4.88 -16.11 11.22
N LEU A 19 3.58 -16.29 11.45
CA LEU A 19 2.56 -16.13 10.41
C LEU A 19 2.50 -14.68 9.89
N LYS A 20 2.53 -13.71 10.78
CA LYS A 20 2.51 -12.28 10.45
C LYS A 20 3.76 -11.88 9.66
N ASP A 21 4.93 -12.33 10.08
CA ASP A 21 6.20 -12.10 9.37
C ASP A 21 6.20 -12.75 7.99
N THR A 22 5.64 -13.96 7.87
CA THR A 22 5.50 -14.65 6.58
C THR A 22 4.56 -13.88 5.64
N LEU A 23 3.43 -13.37 6.16
CA LEU A 23 2.48 -12.57 5.38
C LEU A 23 3.06 -11.20 4.99
N ALA A 24 3.91 -10.61 5.84
CA ALA A 24 4.64 -9.38 5.55
C ALA A 24 5.71 -9.62 4.47
N ALA A 25 6.53 -10.67 4.59
CA ALA A 25 7.57 -11.02 3.62
C ALA A 25 7.00 -11.32 2.22
N ARG A 26 5.79 -11.89 2.15
CA ARG A 26 5.07 -12.12 0.88
C ARG A 26 4.38 -10.87 0.33
N GLY A 27 4.38 -9.75 1.07
CA GLY A 27 3.67 -8.51 0.72
C GLY A 27 2.14 -8.57 0.86
N SER A 28 1.58 -9.75 1.16
CA SER A 28 0.12 -9.93 1.29
C SER A 28 -0.46 -9.13 2.45
N LEU A 29 0.27 -9.00 3.56
CA LEU A 29 -0.16 -8.20 4.70
C LEU A 29 -0.29 -6.72 4.34
N ASP A 30 0.64 -6.20 3.54
CA ASP A 30 0.62 -4.80 3.14
C ASP A 30 -0.44 -4.51 2.08
N GLN A 31 -0.71 -5.48 1.18
CA GLN A 31 -1.88 -5.41 0.29
C GLN A 31 -3.19 -5.34 1.07
N ILE A 32 -3.36 -6.18 2.10
CA ILE A 32 -4.56 -6.16 2.95
C ILE A 32 -4.69 -4.82 3.68
N LYS A 33 -3.60 -4.32 4.29
CA LYS A 33 -3.59 -2.99 4.94
C LYS A 33 -3.93 -1.87 3.96
N ALA A 34 -3.37 -1.92 2.75
CA ALA A 34 -3.65 -0.92 1.71
C ALA A 34 -5.13 -0.93 1.32
N ARG A 35 -5.73 -2.12 1.16
CA ARG A 35 -7.16 -2.25 0.84
C ARG A 35 -8.05 -1.71 1.97
N ILE A 36 -7.70 -2.00 3.23
CA ILE A 36 -8.42 -1.43 4.39
C ILE A 36 -8.31 0.09 4.42
N ARG A 37 -7.11 0.64 4.20
CA ARG A 37 -6.90 2.09 4.13
C ARG A 37 -7.73 2.73 3.00
N ALA A 38 -7.77 2.10 1.84
CA ALA A 38 -8.58 2.56 0.71
C ALA A 38 -10.08 2.55 1.04
N GLU A 39 -10.58 1.50 1.68
CA GLU A 39 -11.98 1.40 2.10
C GLU A 39 -12.34 2.45 3.15
N ILE A 40 -11.49 2.65 4.16
CA ILE A 40 -11.66 3.69 5.17
C ILE A 40 -11.67 5.06 4.50
N PHE A 41 -10.72 5.32 3.58
CA PHE A 41 -10.66 6.59 2.87
C PHE A 41 -11.92 6.79 2.03
N SER A 42 -12.40 5.78 1.32
CA SER A 42 -13.64 5.85 0.54
C SER A 42 -14.88 6.08 1.40
N ALA A 43 -14.92 5.56 2.63
CA ALA A 43 -16.03 5.77 3.56
C ALA A 43 -15.98 7.15 4.24
N LEU A 44 -14.79 7.75 4.33
CA LEU A 44 -14.56 9.10 4.86
C LEU A 44 -14.58 10.19 3.78
N ASP A 45 -14.42 9.83 2.51
CA ASP A 45 -14.43 10.75 1.37
C ASP A 45 -15.87 11.27 1.19
N ASP A 46 -16.15 12.42 1.81
CA ASP A 46 -17.35 13.21 1.52
C ASP A 46 -17.30 13.59 0.03
N GLN A 47 -17.98 12.78 -0.79
CA GLN A 47 -18.17 12.98 -2.24
C GLN A 47 -18.76 14.38 -2.58
N ASP A 48 -19.27 15.07 -1.56
CA ASP A 48 -19.85 16.41 -1.65
C ASP A 48 -18.82 17.55 -1.61
N VAL A 49 -17.52 17.28 -1.35
CA VAL A 49 -16.47 18.30 -1.50
C VAL A 49 -16.05 18.36 -2.97
N PRO A 50 -16.35 19.45 -3.71
CA PRO A 50 -15.92 19.57 -5.09
C PRO A 50 -14.39 19.53 -5.12
N LYS A 51 -13.82 18.57 -5.87
CA LYS A 51 -12.37 18.54 -6.09
C LYS A 51 -11.92 19.93 -6.52
N PRO A 52 -10.90 20.51 -5.87
CA PRO A 52 -10.46 21.85 -6.19
C PRO A 52 -10.12 21.93 -7.68
N LYS A 53 -10.60 22.98 -8.35
CA LYS A 53 -10.28 23.21 -9.76
C LYS A 53 -8.76 23.30 -9.89
N LEU A 54 -8.19 22.42 -10.73
CA LEU A 54 -6.77 22.45 -11.04
C LEU A 54 -6.42 23.78 -11.69
N SER A 55 -5.50 24.54 -11.08
CA SER A 55 -4.94 25.72 -11.71
C SER A 55 -3.93 25.33 -12.79
N ASN A 56 -3.60 26.26 -13.68
CA ASN A 56 -2.61 26.04 -14.73
C ASN A 56 -1.23 25.70 -14.14
N GLU A 57 -0.85 26.34 -13.03
CA GLU A 57 0.40 26.07 -12.32
C GLU A 57 0.44 24.62 -11.80
N ASN A 58 -0.68 24.13 -11.26
CA ASN A 58 -0.77 22.75 -10.79
C ASN A 58 -0.69 21.74 -11.94
N LEU A 59 -1.20 22.08 -13.13
CA LEU A 59 -1.01 21.24 -14.33
C LEU A 59 0.47 21.14 -14.71
N VAL A 60 1.20 22.25 -14.69
CA VAL A 60 2.65 22.24 -14.96
C VAL A 60 3.38 21.40 -13.93
N ILE A 61 3.07 21.56 -12.64
CA ILE A 61 3.68 20.77 -11.56
C ILE A 61 3.42 19.27 -11.76
N ASN A 62 2.19 18.88 -12.12
CA ASN A 62 1.85 17.49 -12.38
C ASN A 62 2.65 16.89 -13.54
N GLU A 63 2.87 17.66 -14.61
CA GLU A 63 3.69 17.22 -15.74
C GLU A 63 5.17 17.09 -15.36
N LEU A 64 5.72 18.01 -14.56
CA LEU A 64 7.09 17.91 -14.05
C LEU A 64 7.29 16.66 -13.17
N ILE A 65 6.29 16.33 -12.33
CA ILE A 65 6.32 15.10 -11.52
C ILE A 65 6.27 13.87 -12.43
N ARG A 66 5.39 13.86 -13.44
CA ARG A 66 5.30 12.75 -14.42
C ARG A 66 6.65 12.53 -15.12
N GLU A 67 7.25 13.59 -15.63
CA GLU A 67 8.53 13.56 -16.33
C GLU A 67 9.67 13.09 -15.43
N TYR A 68 9.71 13.54 -14.17
CA TYR A 68 10.69 13.07 -13.19
C TYR A 68 10.60 11.56 -12.95
N LEU A 69 9.39 11.03 -12.78
CA LEU A 69 9.17 9.60 -12.57
C LEU A 69 9.58 8.78 -13.81
N GLU A 70 9.28 9.29 -15.01
CA GLU A 70 9.65 8.66 -16.27
C GLU A 70 11.17 8.66 -16.48
N TYR A 71 11.83 9.81 -16.30
CA TYR A 71 13.27 9.98 -16.45
C TYR A 71 14.07 9.06 -15.52
N ASN A 72 13.63 8.92 -14.26
CA ASN A 72 14.29 8.05 -13.28
C ASN A 72 13.85 6.58 -13.36
N GLY A 73 12.96 6.22 -14.28
CA GLY A 73 12.53 4.84 -14.50
C GLY A 73 11.63 4.27 -13.39
N TYR A 74 10.96 5.12 -12.61
CA TYR A 74 10.05 4.73 -11.52
C TYR A 74 8.69 4.25 -12.04
N ARG A 75 8.71 3.18 -12.85
CA ARG A 75 7.56 2.65 -13.59
C ARG A 75 6.36 2.27 -12.70
N HIS A 76 6.61 1.69 -11.53
CA HIS A 76 5.53 1.32 -10.61
C HIS A 76 4.83 2.56 -10.02
N ALA A 77 5.60 3.57 -9.59
CA ALA A 77 5.04 4.83 -9.10
C ALA A 77 4.28 5.57 -10.22
N LEU A 78 4.87 5.65 -11.42
CA LEU A 78 4.24 6.26 -12.60
C LEU A 78 2.90 5.59 -12.95
N SER A 79 2.80 4.26 -12.85
CA SER A 79 1.56 3.53 -13.16
C SER A 79 0.39 3.84 -12.24
N VAL A 80 0.67 4.25 -11.00
CA VAL A 80 -0.36 4.66 -10.01
C VAL A 80 -0.61 6.17 -10.08
N PHE A 81 0.42 6.95 -10.44
CA PHE A 81 0.32 8.40 -10.59
C PHE A 81 -0.56 8.81 -11.78
N LEU A 82 -0.46 8.08 -12.90
CA LEU A 82 -1.33 8.32 -14.04
C LEU A 82 -2.77 7.96 -13.66
N PRO A 83 -3.75 8.84 -13.93
CA PRO A 83 -5.14 8.49 -13.73
C PRO A 83 -5.43 7.25 -14.58
N GLY A 84 -5.88 6.17 -13.94
CA GLY A 84 -6.32 4.97 -14.64
C GLY A 84 -7.30 5.41 -15.72
N LYS A 85 -7.03 5.06 -16.99
CA LYS A 85 -7.84 5.45 -18.14
C LYS A 85 -9.31 5.12 -17.85
N VAL A 86 -10.08 6.10 -17.40
CA VAL A 86 -11.52 6.12 -17.58
C VAL A 86 -11.68 6.43 -19.06
N LEU A 87 -11.74 5.37 -19.86
CA LEU A 87 -12.24 5.43 -21.22
C LEU A 87 -13.69 5.91 -21.12
N ILE A 88 -13.88 7.21 -21.36
CA ILE A 88 -15.13 7.78 -21.86
C ILE A 88 -15.42 7.23 -23.25
#